data_AF-A0A3A9VWS0-F1
#
_entry.id   AF-A0A3A9VWS0-F1
#
_cell.length_a   1.000
_cell.length_b   1.000
_cell.length_c   1.000
_cell.angle_alpha   90.00
_cell.angle_beta   90.00
_cell.angle_gamma   90.00
#
_symmetry.space_group_name_H-M   'P 1'
#
loop_
_entity.id
_entity.type
_entity.pdbx_description
1 polymer ?
#
loop_
_entity_poly.entity_id
_entity_poly.type
_entity_poly.pdbx_seq_one_letter_code
_entity_poly.pdbx_strand_id
1 'polypeptide(L)'
;MKNNILKFGFIAFFSIVLVGCNSEETIDELPLDSIDSEEATLTAKIDDGAEVLSDLALQGFEDEEGLAKSGNNRFLPDCATVTIELTSTSKNVTIDFGTDGCAIRSGHIVKGKILMSYELSVEDMSLVINYSLEDFFIDDLGFTGSRTITRLKANDNGNPQYSMNLDFTVTFADGTQASRTGSKTREWIEGAFNGNWGDNVFLITGSWQTNFANGNMHSTTITNSLRREASCRFLVSGVVELVRTGFSGSLDYGDGSCDNKAVFTNDQGVEREILL
;
A
#
# COMPACT_ATOMS: atom_id res chain seq x y z
N MET A 1 26.06 39.56 62.97
CA MET A 1 26.48 38.71 64.11
C MET A 1 25.85 37.34 63.91
N LYS A 2 26.67 36.37 63.50
CA LYS A 2 27.06 35.17 64.26
C LYS A 2 25.95 34.10 64.32
N ASN A 3 26.15 33.05 63.52
CA ASN A 3 25.63 31.69 63.76
C ASN A 3 25.79 31.30 65.23
N ASN A 4 24.93 30.39 65.71
CA ASN A 4 25.40 29.15 66.31
C ASN A 4 24.30 28.09 66.48
N ILE A 5 24.74 26.86 66.25
CA ILE A 5 24.12 25.54 66.33
C ILE A 5 24.09 25.03 67.79
N LEU A 6 23.08 24.24 68.17
CA LEU A 6 23.14 23.08 69.10
C LEU A 6 21.74 22.39 69.12
N LYS A 7 21.49 21.17 68.58
CA LYS A 7 21.71 19.80 69.11
C LYS A 7 21.28 19.66 70.59
N PHE A 8 20.50 18.68 71.07
CA PHE A 8 20.06 17.35 70.65
C PHE A 8 18.95 16.89 71.64
N GLY A 9 18.03 15.99 71.26
CA GLY A 9 17.05 15.42 72.20
C GLY A 9 16.29 14.23 71.61
N PHE A 10 16.86 13.05 71.82
CA PHE A 10 16.50 11.74 71.28
C PHE A 10 15.24 11.17 71.98
N ILE A 11 14.20 10.80 71.23
CA ILE A 11 13.27 9.73 71.62
C ILE A 11 13.18 8.77 70.44
N ALA A 12 13.77 7.59 70.65
CA ALA A 12 13.62 6.43 69.80
C ALA A 12 12.33 5.69 70.20
N PHE A 13 11.49 5.37 69.22
CA PHE A 13 10.62 4.19 69.28
C PHE A 13 10.72 3.42 67.96
N PHE A 14 10.60 2.12 68.11
CA PHE A 14 11.20 1.06 67.31
C PHE A 14 10.22 0.54 66.24
N SER A 15 10.77 0.29 65.04
CA SER A 15 10.45 -0.72 64.03
C SER A 15 9.00 -1.09 63.68
N ILE A 16 8.67 -1.07 62.38
CA ILE A 16 8.62 -2.27 61.52
C ILE A 16 8.53 -1.82 60.06
N VAL A 17 9.39 -2.43 59.23
CA VAL A 17 9.34 -2.43 57.77
C VAL A 17 8.26 -3.42 57.35
N LEU A 18 7.31 -2.99 56.52
CA LEU A 18 6.66 -3.88 55.57
C LEU A 18 6.76 -3.29 54.17
N VAL A 19 7.54 -4.02 53.38
CA VAL A 19 7.60 -4.02 51.92
C VAL A 19 6.20 -4.26 51.38
N GLY A 20 5.80 -3.41 50.44
CA GLY A 20 4.63 -3.60 49.60
C GLY A 20 4.96 -3.11 48.19
N CYS A 21 5.72 -3.91 47.45
CA CYS A 21 5.60 -3.89 45.99
C CYS A 21 4.14 -4.23 45.70
N ASN A 22 3.33 -3.24 45.32
CA ASN A 22 2.18 -3.57 44.50
C ASN A 22 2.77 -3.93 43.13
N SER A 23 3.03 -5.22 42.94
CA SER A 23 3.08 -5.81 41.61
C SER A 23 1.66 -5.67 41.05
N GLU A 24 1.31 -4.46 40.62
CA GLU A 24 0.41 -4.35 39.49
C GLU A 24 1.19 -4.99 38.36
N GLU A 25 0.71 -6.16 37.96
CA GLU A 25 1.15 -6.87 36.78
C GLU A 25 1.18 -5.85 35.65
N THR A 26 2.38 -5.35 35.37
CA THR A 26 2.74 -4.92 34.04
C THR A 26 2.38 -6.11 33.19
N ILE A 27 1.23 -6.03 32.50
CA ILE A 27 1.04 -6.76 31.25
C ILE A 27 2.37 -6.55 30.55
N ASP A 28 3.13 -7.62 30.35
CA ASP A 28 4.29 -7.60 29.49
C ASP A 28 3.79 -7.01 28.18
N GLU A 29 4.02 -5.71 27.99
CA GLU A 29 4.15 -5.15 26.67
C GLU A 29 5.31 -5.92 26.10
N LEU A 30 4.99 -6.99 25.37
CA LEU A 30 5.93 -7.60 24.45
C LEU A 30 6.56 -6.43 23.70
N PRO A 31 7.87 -6.17 23.89
CA PRO A 31 8.48 -5.02 23.26
C PRO A 31 8.40 -5.24 21.76
N LEU A 32 7.65 -4.38 21.08
CA LEU A 32 7.68 -4.26 19.62
C LEU A 32 9.09 -3.86 19.12
N ASP A 33 9.99 -3.54 20.05
CA ASP A 33 11.41 -3.22 19.82
C ASP A 33 12.25 -4.40 19.29
N SER A 34 11.71 -5.62 19.25
CA SER A 34 12.36 -6.76 18.56
C SER A 34 11.71 -7.13 17.22
N ILE A 35 10.73 -6.36 16.75
CA ILE A 35 10.25 -6.47 15.37
C ILE A 35 11.34 -5.88 14.46
N ASP A 36 11.62 -6.52 13.33
CA ASP A 36 12.33 -5.88 12.24
C ASP A 36 11.43 -4.75 11.65
N SER A 37 11.30 -3.68 12.43
CA SER A 37 10.40 -2.55 12.16
C SER A 37 10.80 -1.84 10.88
N GLU A 38 12.08 -1.92 10.52
CA GLU A 38 12.62 -1.33 9.32
C GLU A 38 12.10 -2.06 8.08
N GLU A 39 12.25 -3.39 7.98
CA GLU A 39 11.74 -4.15 6.84
C GLU A 39 10.20 -4.10 6.75
N ALA A 40 9.51 -4.09 7.89
CA ALA A 40 8.06 -3.88 7.93
C ALA A 40 7.68 -2.51 7.35
N THR A 41 8.40 -1.45 7.72
CA THR A 41 8.22 -0.09 7.18
C THR A 41 8.55 -0.04 5.69
N LEU A 42 9.62 -0.69 5.25
CA LEU A 42 9.98 -0.77 3.83
C LEU A 42 8.89 -1.50 3.04
N THR A 43 8.34 -2.59 3.58
CA THR A 43 7.23 -3.33 2.96
C THR A 43 6.01 -2.45 2.80
N ALA A 44 5.65 -1.68 3.83
CA ALA A 44 4.53 -0.73 3.77
C ALA A 44 4.76 0.36 2.70
N LYS A 45 5.98 0.90 2.59
CA LYS A 45 6.33 1.85 1.52
C LYS A 45 6.23 1.23 0.12
N ILE A 46 6.64 -0.04 -0.03
CA ILE A 46 6.47 -0.76 -1.30
C ILE A 46 4.99 -0.98 -1.60
N ASP A 47 4.17 -1.34 -0.61
CA ASP A 47 2.72 -1.54 -0.78
C ASP A 47 2.05 -0.25 -1.28
N ASP A 48 2.36 0.89 -0.66
CA ASP A 48 1.86 2.21 -1.04
C ASP A 48 2.31 2.63 -2.46
N GLY A 49 3.62 2.57 -2.73
CA GLY A 49 4.16 2.88 -4.07
C GLY A 49 3.63 1.95 -5.16
N ALA A 50 3.49 0.65 -4.87
CA ALA A 50 2.92 -0.30 -5.83
C ALA A 50 1.45 0.00 -6.13
N GLU A 51 0.69 0.50 -5.15
CA GLU A 51 -0.69 0.93 -5.35
C GLU A 51 -0.77 2.21 -6.17
N VAL A 52 0.08 3.19 -5.91
CA VAL A 52 0.21 4.40 -6.73
C VAL A 52 0.50 4.03 -8.18
N LEU A 53 1.48 3.15 -8.43
CA LEU A 53 1.79 2.67 -9.78
C LEU A 53 0.59 1.98 -10.44
N SER A 54 -0.10 1.10 -9.72
CA SER A 54 -1.32 0.44 -10.22
C SER A 54 -2.42 1.45 -10.56
N ASP A 55 -2.66 2.45 -9.70
CA ASP A 55 -3.66 3.49 -9.95
C ASP A 55 -3.30 4.34 -11.18
N LEU A 56 -2.04 4.75 -11.35
CA LEU A 56 -1.59 5.53 -12.51
C LEU A 56 -1.75 4.74 -13.82
N ALA A 57 -1.35 3.47 -13.83
CA ALA A 57 -1.46 2.62 -15.01
C ALA A 57 -2.94 2.38 -15.39
N LEU A 58 -3.78 2.02 -14.42
CA LEU A 58 -5.20 1.75 -14.68
C LEU A 58 -5.97 3.02 -15.07
N GLN A 59 -5.74 4.14 -14.40
CA GLN A 59 -6.40 5.41 -14.74
C GLN A 59 -5.91 5.95 -16.08
N GLY A 60 -4.62 5.80 -16.39
CA GLY A 60 -4.07 6.15 -17.69
C GLY A 60 -4.69 5.34 -18.82
N PHE A 61 -4.91 4.03 -18.60
CA PHE A 61 -5.62 3.18 -19.53
C PHE A 61 -7.10 3.59 -19.69
N GLU A 62 -7.84 3.76 -18.59
CA GLU A 62 -9.28 4.08 -18.63
C GLU A 62 -9.58 5.48 -19.18
N ASP A 63 -8.70 6.46 -18.96
CA ASP A 63 -8.82 7.80 -19.57
C ASP A 63 -8.64 7.73 -21.09
N GLU A 64 -7.68 6.92 -21.57
CA GLU A 64 -7.41 6.79 -23.00
C GLU A 64 -8.50 6.01 -23.75
N GLU A 65 -9.05 4.96 -23.13
CA GLU A 65 -10.16 4.18 -23.68
C GLU A 65 -11.55 4.76 -23.35
N GLY A 66 -11.60 5.81 -22.53
CA GLY A 66 -12.83 6.48 -22.11
C GLY A 66 -13.56 7.18 -23.26
N LEU A 67 -14.89 7.12 -23.23
CA LEU A 67 -15.77 7.74 -24.24
C LEU A 67 -15.73 9.28 -24.22
N ALA A 68 -15.35 9.88 -23.09
CA ALA A 68 -15.28 11.32 -22.91
C ALA A 68 -13.81 11.77 -22.84
N LYS A 69 -13.16 11.89 -24.00
CA LYS A 69 -11.82 12.50 -24.11
C LYS A 69 -11.89 13.99 -23.79
N SER A 70 -11.76 14.31 -22.50
CA SER A 70 -11.44 15.67 -22.05
C SER A 70 -10.03 15.99 -22.54
N GLY A 71 -9.81 17.19 -23.12
CA GLY A 71 -8.48 17.62 -23.57
C GLY A 71 -7.41 17.64 -22.46
N ASN A 72 -7.82 17.53 -21.20
CA ASN A 72 -6.96 17.28 -20.05
C ASN A 72 -7.29 15.91 -19.46
N ASN A 73 -6.28 15.03 -19.33
CA ASN A 73 -6.40 13.82 -18.52
C ASN A 73 -6.67 14.25 -17.07
N ARG A 74 -7.82 13.86 -16.52
CA ARG A 74 -8.23 14.35 -15.19
C ARG A 74 -7.42 13.74 -14.05
N PHE A 75 -6.58 12.75 -14.31
CA PHE A 75 -5.94 11.92 -13.29
C PHE A 75 -4.42 12.08 -13.26
N LEU A 76 -3.83 12.34 -14.41
CA LEU A 76 -2.44 12.67 -14.54
C LEU A 76 -2.22 14.16 -14.21
N PRO A 77 -1.11 14.51 -13.55
CA PRO A 77 -0.76 15.90 -13.31
C PRO A 77 -0.42 16.61 -14.61
N ASP A 78 -0.57 17.93 -14.65
CA ASP A 78 -0.34 18.74 -15.87
C ASP A 78 1.09 18.65 -16.43
N CYS A 79 2.06 18.23 -15.60
CA CYS A 79 3.44 18.01 -16.03
C CYS A 79 3.68 16.66 -16.72
N ALA A 80 2.74 15.71 -16.60
CA ALA A 80 2.85 14.41 -17.26
C ALA A 80 2.45 14.53 -18.73
N THR A 81 3.23 13.92 -19.61
CA THR A 81 2.96 13.87 -21.06
C THR A 81 2.50 12.48 -21.45
N VAL A 82 1.39 12.38 -22.17
CA VAL A 82 0.89 11.11 -22.72
C VAL A 82 1.18 11.07 -24.22
N THR A 83 1.91 10.06 -24.66
CA THR A 83 2.17 9.78 -26.08
C THR A 83 1.49 8.48 -26.48
N ILE A 84 0.77 8.50 -27.60
CA ILE A 84 -0.01 7.37 -28.09
C ILE A 84 0.48 7.00 -29.49
N GLU A 85 0.86 5.75 -29.66
CA GLU A 85 1.17 5.17 -30.96
C GLU A 85 0.14 4.09 -31.27
N LEU A 86 -0.68 4.36 -32.28
CA LEU A 86 -1.74 3.45 -32.72
C LEU A 86 -1.29 2.74 -34.00
N THR A 87 -1.35 1.40 -33.97
CA THR A 87 -1.22 0.57 -35.17
C THR A 87 -2.60 0.02 -35.56
N SER A 88 -2.67 -0.75 -36.64
CA SER A 88 -3.91 -1.43 -37.04
C SER A 88 -4.39 -2.49 -36.05
N THR A 89 -3.50 -3.00 -35.20
CA THR A 89 -3.77 -4.17 -34.33
C THR A 89 -3.40 -3.94 -32.87
N SER A 90 -2.70 -2.85 -32.53
CA SER A 90 -2.24 -2.57 -31.18
C SER A 90 -2.21 -1.08 -30.88
N LYS A 91 -2.22 -0.74 -29.60
CA LYS A 91 -2.00 0.61 -29.10
C LYS A 91 -0.90 0.59 -28.05
N ASN A 92 0.09 1.47 -28.24
CA ASN A 92 1.12 1.75 -27.25
C ASN A 92 0.83 3.11 -26.61
N VAL A 93 0.84 3.17 -25.29
CA VAL A 93 0.62 4.38 -24.51
C VAL A 93 1.83 4.59 -23.60
N THR A 94 2.50 5.73 -23.74
CA THR A 94 3.60 6.15 -22.88
C THR A 94 3.13 7.30 -22.01
N ILE A 95 3.24 7.15 -20.70
CA ILE A 95 3.02 8.23 -19.73
C ILE A 95 4.39 8.64 -19.19
N ASP A 96 4.81 9.86 -19.47
CA ASP A 96 6.11 10.41 -19.11
C ASP A 96 5.94 11.51 -18.05
N PHE A 97 6.51 11.28 -16.86
CA PHE A 97 6.51 12.22 -15.73
C PHE A 97 7.78 13.08 -15.67
N GLY A 98 8.68 12.92 -16.64
CA GLY A 98 9.96 13.61 -16.73
C GLY A 98 10.98 13.16 -15.68
N THR A 99 12.17 13.75 -15.76
CA THR A 99 13.28 13.50 -14.83
C THR A 99 13.16 14.29 -13.54
N ASP A 100 12.56 15.48 -13.61
CA ASP A 100 12.37 16.38 -12.47
C ASP A 100 11.23 15.87 -11.56
N GLY A 101 10.29 15.14 -12.15
CA GLY A 101 9.17 14.50 -11.47
C GLY A 101 7.93 15.36 -11.37
N CYS A 102 6.82 14.66 -11.12
CA CYS A 102 5.48 15.19 -11.10
C CYS A 102 4.80 14.88 -9.77
N ALA A 103 4.34 15.92 -9.07
CA ALA A 103 3.50 15.75 -7.89
C ALA A 103 2.11 15.25 -8.30
N ILE A 104 1.66 14.14 -7.73
CA ILE A 104 0.33 13.57 -7.97
C ILE A 104 -0.61 13.82 -6.80
N ARG A 105 -1.92 13.60 -7.00
CA ARG A 105 -2.96 13.91 -6.00
C ARG A 105 -2.79 13.20 -4.65
N SER A 106 -2.20 12.01 -4.63
CA SER A 106 -1.95 11.26 -3.41
C SER A 106 -0.83 11.86 -2.54
N GLY A 107 -0.05 12.81 -3.09
CA GLY A 107 1.03 13.52 -2.39
C GLY A 107 2.44 13.08 -2.79
N HIS A 108 2.55 11.99 -3.55
CA HIS A 108 3.85 11.47 -4.01
C HIS A 108 4.41 12.26 -5.18
N ILE A 109 5.73 12.15 -5.38
CA ILE A 109 6.42 12.62 -6.57
C ILE A 109 6.74 11.41 -7.45
N VAL A 110 6.26 11.43 -8.69
CA VAL A 110 6.49 10.36 -9.67
C VAL A 110 7.47 10.83 -10.73
N LYS A 111 8.47 10.02 -11.07
CA LYS A 111 9.47 10.29 -12.12
C LYS A 111 9.55 9.15 -13.12
N GLY A 112 10.07 9.43 -14.30
CA GLY A 112 10.27 8.44 -15.36
C GLY A 112 8.99 8.12 -16.12
N LYS A 113 8.92 6.91 -16.68
CA LYS A 113 7.87 6.54 -17.63
C LYS A 113 7.19 5.22 -17.31
N ILE A 114 5.89 5.18 -17.60
CA ILE A 114 5.09 3.96 -17.70
C ILE A 114 4.82 3.72 -19.19
N LEU A 115 5.23 2.57 -19.71
CA LEU A 115 5.00 2.16 -21.08
C LEU A 115 3.97 1.03 -21.08
N MET A 116 2.83 1.24 -21.71
CA MET A 116 1.75 0.26 -21.83
C MET A 116 1.54 -0.14 -23.29
N SER A 117 1.26 -1.43 -23.52
CA SER A 117 0.96 -1.98 -24.84
C SER A 117 -0.14 -3.03 -24.75
N TYR A 118 -1.14 -2.91 -25.61
CA TYR A 118 -2.26 -3.86 -25.71
C TYR A 118 -2.74 -4.00 -27.15
N GLU A 119 -3.24 -5.19 -27.48
CA GLU A 119 -3.87 -5.46 -28.78
C GLU A 119 -5.28 -4.88 -28.81
N LEU A 120 -5.67 -4.33 -29.96
CA LEU A 120 -7.02 -3.80 -30.14
C LEU A 120 -7.97 -4.95 -30.42
N SER A 121 -8.90 -5.18 -29.50
CA SER A 121 -10.01 -6.10 -29.72
C SER A 121 -11.30 -5.58 -29.11
N VAL A 122 -12.28 -5.32 -29.97
CA VAL A 122 -13.60 -4.82 -29.56
C VAL A 122 -14.52 -5.97 -29.15
N GLU A 123 -14.31 -7.15 -29.73
CA GLU A 123 -15.13 -8.34 -29.51
C GLU A 123 -14.75 -9.07 -28.23
N ASP A 124 -13.49 -9.01 -27.82
CA ASP A 124 -13.03 -9.75 -26.65
C ASP A 124 -13.59 -9.15 -25.36
N MET A 125 -14.05 -10.04 -24.48
CA MET A 125 -14.44 -9.72 -23.11
C MET A 125 -13.23 -9.50 -22.19
N SER A 126 -12.04 -9.84 -22.66
CA SER A 126 -10.77 -9.74 -21.95
C SER A 126 -9.75 -8.97 -22.78
N LEU A 127 -8.96 -8.13 -22.14
CA LEU A 127 -7.84 -7.40 -22.74
C LEU A 127 -6.59 -7.63 -21.89
N VAL A 128 -5.46 -7.94 -22.51
CA VAL A 128 -4.17 -8.01 -21.83
C VAL A 128 -3.38 -6.74 -22.09
N ILE A 129 -3.06 -6.03 -21.01
CA ILE A 129 -2.22 -4.83 -21.00
C ILE A 129 -0.86 -5.25 -20.46
N ASN A 130 0.14 -5.19 -21.32
CA ASN A 130 1.53 -5.35 -20.92
C ASN A 130 2.05 -3.97 -20.52
N TYR A 131 2.72 -3.86 -19.37
CA TYR A 131 3.43 -2.64 -19.05
C TYR A 131 4.84 -2.87 -18.54
N SER A 132 5.71 -1.94 -18.90
CA SER A 132 7.10 -1.83 -18.46
C SER A 132 7.37 -0.42 -17.93
N LEU A 133 8.48 -0.29 -17.20
CA LEU A 133 8.89 0.94 -16.56
C LEU A 133 10.26 1.36 -17.09
N GLU A 134 10.45 2.66 -17.32
CA GLU A 134 11.73 3.25 -17.73
C GLU A 134 12.09 4.36 -16.76
N ASP A 135 13.22 4.21 -16.07
CA ASP A 135 13.72 5.15 -15.05
C ASP A 135 12.63 5.61 -14.07
N PHE A 136 11.75 4.69 -13.67
CA PHE A 136 10.53 5.02 -12.93
C PHE A 136 10.75 5.04 -11.42
N PHE A 137 10.34 6.14 -10.78
CA PHE A 137 10.43 6.30 -9.33
C PHE A 137 9.13 6.84 -8.75
N ILE A 138 8.81 6.39 -7.54
CA ILE A 138 7.82 7.01 -6.67
C ILE A 138 8.55 7.44 -5.40
N ASP A 139 8.60 8.74 -5.18
CA ASP A 139 9.47 9.39 -4.20
C ASP A 139 10.92 8.92 -4.40
N ASP A 140 11.48 8.23 -3.41
CA ASP A 140 12.86 7.70 -3.43
C ASP A 140 12.92 6.20 -3.78
N LEU A 141 11.80 5.57 -4.14
CA LEU A 141 11.72 4.16 -4.52
C LEU A 141 11.79 4.01 -6.04
N GLY A 142 12.85 3.38 -6.54
CA GLY A 142 12.98 3.02 -7.96
C GLY A 142 12.29 1.69 -8.25
N PHE A 143 11.42 1.64 -9.25
CA PHE A 143 10.73 0.41 -9.66
C PHE A 143 11.22 -0.07 -11.02
N THR A 144 11.56 -1.35 -11.10
CA THR A 144 11.92 -2.02 -12.35
C THR A 144 11.20 -3.36 -12.48
N GLY A 145 11.06 -3.86 -13.70
CA GLY A 145 10.35 -5.11 -13.99
C GLY A 145 9.20 -4.91 -14.97
N SER A 146 8.44 -5.98 -15.17
CA SER A 146 7.34 -6.03 -16.11
C SER A 146 6.12 -6.64 -15.45
N ARG A 147 4.95 -6.07 -15.69
CA ARG A 147 3.71 -6.55 -15.09
C ARG A 147 2.66 -6.65 -16.20
N THR A 148 1.81 -7.65 -16.05
CA THR A 148 0.68 -7.88 -16.94
C THR A 148 -0.61 -7.61 -16.19
N ILE A 149 -1.50 -6.87 -16.84
CA ILE A 149 -2.85 -6.61 -16.34
C ILE A 149 -3.82 -7.26 -17.32
N THR A 150 -4.61 -8.20 -16.83
CA THR A 150 -5.75 -8.72 -17.56
C THR A 150 -6.99 -7.98 -17.13
N ARG A 151 -7.59 -7.22 -18.05
CA ARG A 151 -8.85 -6.51 -17.84
C ARG A 151 -10.01 -7.33 -18.39
N LEU A 152 -10.99 -7.63 -17.56
CA LEU A 152 -12.28 -8.15 -17.97
C LEU A 152 -13.30 -7.01 -18.05
N LYS A 153 -14.06 -6.95 -19.15
CA LYS A 153 -15.19 -6.01 -19.29
C LYS A 153 -16.29 -6.29 -18.27
N ALA A 154 -16.55 -7.56 -18.02
CA ALA A 154 -17.44 -8.05 -16.98
C ALA A 154 -16.96 -9.43 -16.52
N ASN A 155 -16.87 -9.62 -15.21
CA ASN A 155 -16.64 -10.92 -14.57
C ASN A 155 -17.97 -11.68 -14.38
N ASP A 156 -17.94 -12.80 -13.66
CA ASP A 156 -19.13 -13.61 -13.38
C ASP A 156 -20.22 -12.87 -12.59
N ASN A 157 -19.85 -11.82 -11.85
CA ASN A 157 -20.79 -10.94 -11.13
C ASN A 157 -21.31 -9.79 -12.00
N GLY A 158 -20.87 -9.69 -13.27
CA GLY A 158 -21.21 -8.58 -14.16
C GLY A 158 -20.36 -7.32 -13.97
N ASN A 159 -19.34 -7.36 -13.09
CA ASN A 159 -18.51 -6.22 -12.73
C ASN A 159 -17.22 -6.17 -13.55
N PRO A 160 -16.70 -4.98 -13.91
CA PRO A 160 -15.35 -4.86 -14.46
C PRO A 160 -14.30 -5.37 -13.48
N GLN A 161 -13.24 -5.98 -13.98
CA GLN A 161 -12.19 -6.57 -13.14
C GLN A 161 -10.82 -6.41 -13.77
N TYR A 162 -9.82 -6.13 -12.94
CA TYR A 162 -8.40 -6.12 -13.30
C TYR A 162 -7.65 -7.16 -12.49
N SER A 163 -6.97 -8.07 -13.17
CA SER A 163 -6.09 -9.07 -12.55
C SER A 163 -4.65 -8.73 -12.91
N MET A 164 -3.84 -8.42 -11.92
CA MET A 164 -2.46 -7.96 -12.06
C MET A 164 -1.51 -9.06 -11.60
N ASN A 165 -0.55 -9.42 -12.45
CA ASN A 165 0.62 -10.18 -12.03
C ASN A 165 1.66 -9.21 -11.48
N LEU A 166 2.16 -9.46 -10.27
CA LEU A 166 3.23 -8.69 -9.67
C LEU A 166 4.53 -9.44 -9.92
N ASP A 167 5.45 -8.80 -10.63
CA ASP A 167 6.82 -9.26 -10.82
C ASP A 167 7.71 -8.03 -11.04
N PHE A 168 8.25 -7.50 -9.93
CA PHE A 168 9.04 -6.27 -9.97
C PHE A 168 10.10 -6.23 -8.89
N THR A 169 11.12 -5.41 -9.11
CA THR A 169 12.16 -5.11 -8.14
C THR A 169 12.07 -3.65 -7.75
N VAL A 170 12.20 -3.38 -6.44
CA VAL A 170 12.29 -2.05 -5.86
C VAL A 170 13.73 -1.81 -5.42
N THR A 171 14.27 -0.65 -5.79
CA THR A 171 15.56 -0.15 -5.30
C THR A 171 15.29 0.99 -4.33
N PHE A 172 15.86 0.89 -3.13
CA PHE A 172 15.74 1.91 -2.09
C PHE A 172 16.82 2.99 -2.25
N ALA A 173 16.69 4.09 -1.51
CA ALA A 173 17.61 5.24 -1.58
C ALA A 173 19.07 4.89 -1.25
N ASP A 174 19.30 3.87 -0.42
CA ASP A 174 20.64 3.38 -0.06
C ASP A 174 21.23 2.40 -1.11
N GLY A 175 20.49 2.10 -2.18
CA GLY A 175 20.86 1.18 -3.24
C GLY A 175 20.54 -0.29 -2.95
N THR A 176 20.03 -0.63 -1.76
CA THR A 176 19.54 -1.99 -1.48
C THR A 176 18.28 -2.27 -2.28
N GLN A 177 17.93 -3.55 -2.43
CA GLN A 177 16.82 -3.97 -3.28
C GLN A 177 15.93 -5.01 -2.58
N ALA A 178 14.66 -5.00 -3.00
CA ALA A 178 13.71 -6.05 -2.70
C ALA A 178 12.96 -6.44 -3.98
N SER A 179 12.70 -7.73 -4.18
CA SER A 179 11.85 -8.21 -5.28
C SER A 179 10.47 -8.60 -4.77
N ARG A 180 9.44 -8.41 -5.59
CA ARG A 180 8.07 -8.80 -5.27
C ARG A 180 7.45 -9.62 -6.37
N THR A 181 6.90 -10.77 -5.98
CA THR A 181 6.14 -11.67 -6.85
C THR A 181 4.78 -11.99 -6.27
N GLY A 182 3.76 -12.15 -7.11
CA GLY A 182 2.41 -12.50 -6.65
C GLY A 182 1.32 -12.04 -7.59
N SER A 183 0.09 -11.96 -7.10
CA SER A 183 -1.05 -11.47 -7.87
C SER A 183 -1.97 -10.59 -7.03
N LYS A 184 -2.62 -9.64 -7.71
CA LYS A 184 -3.61 -8.75 -7.12
C LYS A 184 -4.77 -8.58 -8.10
N THR A 185 -5.98 -8.73 -7.61
CA THR A 185 -7.20 -8.58 -8.39
C THR A 185 -8.02 -7.45 -7.80
N ARG A 186 -8.56 -6.58 -8.66
CA ARG A 186 -9.42 -5.45 -8.30
C ARG A 186 -10.72 -5.55 -9.11
N GLU A 187 -11.82 -5.79 -8.41
CA GLU A 187 -13.17 -5.80 -8.98
C GLU A 187 -13.84 -4.45 -8.71
N TRP A 188 -14.45 -3.85 -9.73
CA TRP A 188 -15.12 -2.56 -9.66
C TRP A 188 -16.63 -2.77 -9.44
N ILE A 189 -17.07 -2.68 -8.19
CA ILE A 189 -18.42 -3.09 -7.78
C ILE A 189 -19.46 -1.96 -7.77
N GLU A 190 -19.02 -0.69 -7.71
CA GLU A 190 -19.91 0.49 -7.77
C GLU A 190 -19.22 1.64 -8.51
N GLY A 191 -20.00 2.51 -9.16
CA GLY A 191 -19.49 3.71 -9.87
C GLY A 191 -18.97 3.45 -11.29
N ALA A 192 -18.94 2.19 -11.74
CA ALA A 192 -18.47 1.86 -13.08
C ALA A 192 -19.27 2.58 -14.18
N PHE A 193 -18.54 3.06 -15.20
CA PHE A 193 -19.09 3.61 -16.45
C PHE A 193 -19.89 4.93 -16.35
N ASN A 194 -20.03 5.52 -15.17
CA ASN A 194 -20.75 6.80 -14.99
C ASN A 194 -19.86 8.05 -15.20
N GLY A 195 -18.53 7.85 -15.29
CA GLY A 195 -17.52 8.92 -15.44
C GLY A 195 -17.25 9.74 -14.17
N ASN A 196 -17.90 9.42 -13.05
CA ASN A 196 -17.67 9.98 -11.74
C ASN A 196 -16.77 9.05 -10.92
N TRP A 197 -15.51 9.44 -10.75
CA TRP A 197 -14.57 8.57 -10.05
C TRP A 197 -14.73 8.59 -8.53
N GLY A 198 -15.37 9.62 -7.97
CA GLY A 198 -15.50 9.78 -6.52
C GLY A 198 -16.51 8.82 -5.88
N ASP A 199 -17.37 8.18 -6.67
CA ASP A 199 -18.33 7.17 -6.19
C ASP A 199 -17.88 5.73 -6.47
N ASN A 200 -16.64 5.55 -6.94
CA ASN A 200 -16.12 4.24 -7.25
C ASN A 200 -15.82 3.43 -6.00
N VAL A 201 -16.20 2.16 -6.06
CA VAL A 201 -15.92 1.19 -5.01
C VAL A 201 -15.30 -0.05 -5.62
N PHE A 202 -14.25 -0.55 -4.97
CA PHE A 202 -13.51 -1.71 -5.40
C PHE A 202 -13.39 -2.76 -4.31
N LEU A 203 -13.47 -4.03 -4.71
CA LEU A 203 -13.02 -5.16 -3.91
C LEU A 203 -11.66 -5.61 -4.41
N ILE A 204 -10.74 -5.83 -3.48
CA ILE A 204 -9.37 -6.22 -3.77
C ILE A 204 -9.08 -7.57 -3.12
N THR A 205 -8.55 -8.49 -3.91
CA THR A 205 -8.04 -9.80 -3.45
C THR A 205 -6.64 -10.04 -3.99
N GLY A 206 -5.92 -11.01 -3.44
CA GLY A 206 -4.59 -11.35 -3.92
C GLY A 206 -3.66 -11.83 -2.83
N SER A 207 -2.48 -12.24 -3.26
CA SER A 207 -1.38 -12.63 -2.39
C SER A 207 -0.05 -12.35 -3.06
N TRP A 208 0.93 -11.92 -2.28
CA TRP A 208 2.26 -11.61 -2.78
C TRP A 208 3.33 -11.81 -1.73
N GLN A 209 4.56 -11.90 -2.21
CA GLN A 209 5.75 -12.11 -1.43
C GLN A 209 6.81 -11.08 -1.81
N THR A 210 7.46 -10.51 -0.80
CA THR A 210 8.59 -9.59 -0.94
C THR A 210 9.84 -10.29 -0.42
N ASN A 211 10.89 -10.33 -1.23
CA ASN A 211 12.17 -10.94 -0.89
C ASN A 211 13.22 -9.83 -0.80
N PHE A 212 13.87 -9.73 0.35
CA PHE A 212 14.92 -8.75 0.60
C PHE A 212 16.30 -9.33 0.25
N ALA A 213 17.26 -8.46 -0.07
CA ALA A 213 18.61 -8.86 -0.45
C ALA A 213 19.36 -9.67 0.64
N ASN A 214 18.97 -9.54 1.90
CA ASN A 214 19.52 -10.31 3.02
C ASN A 214 18.93 -11.74 3.14
N GLY A 215 17.96 -12.10 2.30
CA GLY A 215 17.28 -13.40 2.30
C GLY A 215 15.97 -13.43 3.10
N ASN A 216 15.60 -12.35 3.79
CA ASN A 216 14.33 -12.24 4.49
C ASN A 216 13.16 -12.22 3.51
N MET A 217 12.01 -12.74 3.97
CA MET A 217 10.84 -12.95 3.14
C MET A 217 9.58 -12.52 3.87
N HIS A 218 8.83 -11.61 3.26
CA HIS A 218 7.57 -11.09 3.77
C HIS A 218 6.42 -11.48 2.84
N SER A 219 5.40 -12.20 3.35
CA SER A 219 4.22 -12.55 2.56
C SER A 219 2.96 -11.84 3.07
N THR A 220 2.10 -11.49 2.13
CA THR A 220 0.81 -10.84 2.40
C THR A 220 -0.27 -11.62 1.64
N THR A 221 -1.34 -12.00 2.32
CA THR A 221 -2.49 -12.70 1.73
C THR A 221 -3.77 -12.01 2.16
N ILE A 222 -4.59 -11.59 1.20
CA ILE A 222 -5.93 -11.06 1.51
C ILE A 222 -6.86 -12.25 1.76
N THR A 223 -7.32 -12.42 2.99
CA THR A 223 -8.21 -13.52 3.40
C THR A 223 -9.68 -13.13 3.32
N ASN A 224 -9.99 -11.85 3.59
CA ASN A 224 -11.27 -11.24 3.31
C ASN A 224 -11.04 -10.05 2.38
N SER A 225 -11.77 -10.00 1.26
CA SER A 225 -11.60 -8.96 0.23
C SER A 225 -11.55 -7.57 0.85
N LEU A 226 -10.50 -6.81 0.52
CA LEU A 226 -10.37 -5.44 0.98
C LEU A 226 -11.33 -4.55 0.21
N ARG A 227 -12.06 -3.69 0.91
CA ARG A 227 -12.93 -2.69 0.29
C ARG A 227 -12.22 -1.34 0.22
N ARG A 228 -12.07 -0.81 -0.99
CA ARG A 228 -11.54 0.53 -1.27
C ARG A 228 -12.64 1.39 -1.86
N GLU A 229 -12.94 2.50 -1.21
CA GLU A 229 -13.87 3.51 -1.72
C GLU A 229 -13.08 4.73 -2.17
N ALA A 230 -13.32 5.23 -3.37
CA ALA A 230 -12.59 6.38 -3.91
C ALA A 230 -12.86 7.68 -3.14
N SER A 231 -13.96 7.73 -2.39
CA SER A 231 -14.31 8.80 -1.45
C SER A 231 -13.50 8.76 -0.15
N CYS A 232 -12.83 7.63 0.15
CA CYS A 232 -12.07 7.42 1.36
C CYS A 232 -10.57 7.27 1.05
N ARG A 233 -9.72 7.89 1.88
CA ARG A 233 -8.27 7.72 1.77
C ARG A 233 -7.82 6.32 2.19
N PHE A 234 -8.54 5.71 3.13
CA PHE A 234 -8.17 4.45 3.76
C PHE A 234 -9.00 3.29 3.21
N LEU A 235 -8.49 2.08 3.39
CA LEU A 235 -9.31 0.87 3.22
C LEU A 235 -10.36 0.85 4.32
N VAL A 236 -11.62 0.56 3.96
CA VAL A 236 -12.74 0.67 4.91
C VAL A 236 -13.12 -0.66 5.54
N SER A 237 -12.72 -1.79 4.94
CA SER A 237 -12.93 -3.13 5.49
C SER A 237 -12.08 -4.19 4.79
N GLY A 238 -12.05 -5.39 5.39
CA GLY A 238 -11.36 -6.57 4.88
C GLY A 238 -10.18 -6.97 5.76
N VAL A 239 -9.59 -8.13 5.48
CA VAL A 239 -8.56 -8.73 6.34
C VAL A 239 -7.39 -9.21 5.50
N VAL A 240 -6.18 -8.87 5.93
CA VAL A 240 -4.92 -9.39 5.39
C VAL A 240 -4.17 -10.17 6.45
N GLU A 241 -3.69 -11.36 6.07
CA GLU A 241 -2.69 -12.10 6.81
C GLU A 241 -1.28 -11.69 6.37
N LEU A 242 -0.43 -11.47 7.35
CA LEU A 242 0.97 -11.07 7.18
C LEU A 242 1.88 -12.12 7.80
N VAL A 243 2.88 -12.56 7.04
CA VAL A 243 4.03 -13.28 7.57
C VAL A 243 5.28 -12.44 7.32
N ARG A 244 6.07 -12.25 8.36
CA ARG A 244 7.25 -11.38 8.38
C ARG A 244 8.39 -12.08 9.12
N THR A 245 9.60 -11.53 9.04
CA THR A 245 10.73 -12.07 9.79
C THR A 245 10.48 -11.86 11.29
N GLY A 246 10.27 -12.97 12.01
CA GLY A 246 10.09 -12.94 13.47
C GLY A 246 8.67 -12.62 13.97
N PHE A 247 7.71 -12.33 13.09
CA PHE A 247 6.31 -12.17 13.49
C PHE A 247 5.31 -12.53 12.38
N SER A 248 4.09 -12.87 12.79
CA SER A 248 2.95 -13.09 11.90
C SER A 248 1.67 -12.63 12.58
N GLY A 249 0.67 -12.28 11.78
CA GLY A 249 -0.63 -11.87 12.30
C GLY A 249 -1.58 -11.46 11.19
N SER A 250 -2.72 -10.89 11.56
CA SER A 250 -3.70 -10.32 10.64
C SER A 250 -3.91 -8.84 10.91
N LEU A 251 -4.19 -8.07 9.84
CA LEU A 251 -4.74 -6.72 9.95
C LEU A 251 -6.19 -6.74 9.46
N ASP A 252 -7.10 -6.32 10.32
CA ASP A 252 -8.51 -6.08 10.00
C ASP A 252 -8.75 -4.57 9.84
N TYR A 253 -9.24 -4.16 8.68
CA TYR A 253 -9.50 -2.75 8.34
C TYR A 253 -10.89 -2.25 8.78
N GLY A 254 -11.66 -3.05 9.50
CA GLY A 254 -12.90 -2.63 10.12
C GLY A 254 -14.16 -2.94 9.33
N ASP A 255 -15.22 -2.16 9.62
CA ASP A 255 -16.61 -2.51 9.31
C ASP A 255 -17.24 -1.76 8.13
N GLY A 256 -16.44 -0.94 7.43
CA GLY A 256 -16.91 -0.03 6.37
C GLY A 256 -16.82 1.45 6.74
N SER A 257 -16.45 1.77 7.98
CA SER A 257 -16.20 3.15 8.41
C SER A 257 -14.95 3.73 7.72
N CYS A 258 -15.05 4.95 7.18
CA CYS A 258 -13.88 5.66 6.65
C CYS A 258 -13.12 6.33 7.80
N ASP A 259 -12.23 5.58 8.43
CA ASP A 259 -11.28 6.06 9.43
C ASP A 259 -9.85 5.61 9.11
N ASN A 260 -8.89 6.03 9.93
CA ASN A 260 -7.49 5.69 9.76
C ASN A 260 -7.04 4.56 10.70
N LYS A 261 -7.92 3.61 11.01
CA LYS A 261 -7.66 2.56 11.99
C LYS A 261 -7.63 1.18 11.34
N ALA A 262 -6.83 0.30 11.92
CA ALA A 262 -6.91 -1.14 11.70
C ALA A 262 -6.63 -1.86 13.01
N VAL A 263 -7.08 -3.10 13.13
CA VAL A 263 -6.77 -3.96 14.27
C VAL A 263 -5.75 -4.99 13.85
N PHE A 264 -4.57 -4.96 14.45
CA PHE A 264 -3.57 -6.02 14.32
C PHE A 264 -3.79 -7.10 15.37
N THR A 265 -3.87 -8.34 14.93
CA THR A 265 -3.96 -9.52 15.79
C THR A 265 -2.75 -10.41 15.53
N ASN A 266 -1.92 -10.64 16.56
CA ASN A 266 -0.75 -11.51 16.42
C ASN A 266 -1.13 -13.00 16.47
N ASP A 267 -0.14 -13.88 16.28
CA ASP A 267 -0.26 -15.34 16.35
C ASP A 267 -0.75 -15.88 17.71
N GLN A 268 -0.59 -15.11 18.79
CA GLN A 268 -1.10 -15.43 20.13
C GLN A 268 -2.53 -14.91 20.37
N GLY A 269 -3.16 -14.26 19.39
CA GLY A 269 -4.50 -13.69 19.51
C GLY A 269 -4.55 -12.36 20.27
N VAL A 270 -3.40 -11.70 20.49
CA VAL A 270 -3.34 -10.39 21.12
C VAL A 270 -3.65 -9.31 20.09
N GLU A 271 -4.65 -8.49 20.39
CA GLU A 271 -5.11 -7.41 19.51
C GLU A 271 -4.54 -6.05 19.91
N ARG A 272 -4.25 -5.22 18.90
CA ARG A 272 -3.82 -3.82 19.03
C ARG A 272 -4.45 -2.98 17.91
N GLU A 273 -5.09 -1.87 18.28
CA GLU A 273 -5.48 -0.85 17.30
C GLU A 273 -4.21 -0.13 16.81
N ILE A 274 -4.06 -0.01 15.50
CA ILE A 274 -3.00 0.76 14.85
C ILE A 274 -3.60 1.89 14.02
N LEU A 275 -2.84 2.98 13.89
CA LEU A 275 -3.18 4.11 13.01
C LEU A 275 -2.45 3.97 11.68
N LEU A 276 -3.19 4.16 10.58
CA LEU A 276 -2.74 4.08 9.19
C LEU A 276 -2.22 5.42 8.66
#